data_AF-A0A935BQ75-F1
#
_entry.id   AF-A0A935BQ75-F1
#
_cell.length_a   1.000
_cell.length_b   1.000
_cell.length_c   1.000
_cell.angle_alpha   90.00
_cell.angle_beta   90.00
_cell.angle_gamma   90.00
#
_symmetry.space_group_name_H-M   'P 1'
#
loop_
_entity.id
_entity.type
_entity.pdbx_description
1 polymer ?
#
loop_
_entity_poly.entity_id
_entity_poly.type
_entity_poly.pdbx_seq_one_letter_code
_entity_poly.pdbx_strand_id
1 'polypeptide(L)'
;MDGDLKDKLRAVIAYSLDLEIEATGAAAASKRMKERAESLDNRVKWLREYALRAMEATGLGEISTDEWAAKVAKKPPAVVIADGIELPAEYVRTTVKTEPDKAALKAALTAGAVVPGVSLVAGHRAGAAMTERTSYLTAAEVRAAQVLHQRAPYALTNVSCSFFNVARHYGALTFQGCSYTYMPEHDECVRDDVLRLATRMRRLKAKAAVQQQAEKQMALPMEDKT
;
A
#
# COMPACT_ATOMS: atom_id res chain seq x y z
N MET A 1 12.84 38.73 -19.35
CA MET A 1 11.87 37.76 -19.91
C MET A 1 11.81 36.48 -19.08
N ASP A 2 12.95 35.90 -18.64
CA ASP A 2 12.94 34.65 -17.85
C ASP A 2 12.38 34.72 -16.42
N GLY A 3 12.43 35.87 -15.75
CA GLY A 3 11.91 36.03 -14.39
C GLY A 3 10.38 35.90 -14.31
N ASP A 4 9.68 36.58 -15.21
CA ASP A 4 8.20 36.57 -15.28
C ASP A 4 7.64 35.19 -15.61
N LEU A 5 8.32 34.43 -16.48
CA LEU A 5 7.93 33.05 -16.78
C LEU A 5 8.13 32.13 -15.57
N LYS A 6 9.24 32.29 -14.82
CA LYS A 6 9.51 31.50 -13.61
C LYS A 6 8.51 31.80 -12.49
N ASP A 7 8.12 33.06 -12.31
CA ASP A 7 7.12 33.42 -11.30
C ASP A 7 5.73 32.88 -11.64
N LYS A 8 5.34 32.91 -12.92
CA LYS A 8 4.09 32.26 -13.38
C LYS A 8 4.11 30.75 -13.16
N LEU A 9 5.20 30.08 -13.51
CA LEU A 9 5.35 28.63 -13.27
C LEU A 9 5.31 28.30 -11.77
N ARG A 10 5.95 29.11 -10.92
CA ARG A 10 5.89 28.95 -9.46
C ARG A 10 4.47 29.11 -8.93
N ALA A 11 3.72 30.09 -9.42
CA ALA A 11 2.32 30.29 -9.04
C ALA A 11 1.43 29.11 -9.48
N VAL A 12 1.63 28.58 -10.69
CA VAL A 12 0.89 27.41 -11.20
C VAL A 12 1.18 26.17 -10.37
N ILE A 13 2.46 25.92 -10.03
CA ILE A 13 2.83 24.77 -9.19
C ILE A 13 2.27 24.93 -7.76
N ALA A 14 2.33 26.13 -7.19
CA ALA A 14 1.74 26.41 -5.88
C ALA A 14 0.22 26.16 -5.87
N TYR A 15 -0.49 26.56 -6.93
CA TYR A 15 -1.92 26.31 -7.05
C TYR A 15 -2.24 24.82 -7.26
N SER A 16 -1.40 24.08 -7.99
CA SER A 16 -1.54 22.62 -8.11
C SER A 16 -1.43 21.91 -6.77
N LEU A 17 -0.52 22.36 -5.90
CA LEU A 17 -0.37 21.82 -4.54
C LEU A 17 -1.60 22.11 -3.67
N ASP A 18 -2.18 23.30 -3.79
CA ASP A 18 -3.42 23.66 -3.08
C ASP A 18 -4.60 22.78 -3.51
N LEU A 19 -4.74 22.54 -4.83
CA LEU A 19 -5.74 21.63 -5.37
C LEU A 19 -5.53 20.18 -4.92
N GLU A 20 -4.30 19.72 -4.78
CA GLU A 20 -4.01 18.39 -4.21
C GLU A 20 -4.48 18.29 -2.75
N ILE A 21 -4.24 19.33 -1.95
CA ILE A 21 -4.72 19.38 -0.56
C ILE A 21 -6.25 19.35 -0.52
N GLU A 22 -6.93 20.17 -1.33
CA GLU A 22 -8.40 20.17 -1.41
C GLU A 22 -8.94 18.80 -1.85
N ALA A 23 -8.34 18.19 -2.86
CA ALA A 23 -8.72 16.87 -3.35
C ALA A 23 -8.57 15.78 -2.27
N THR A 24 -7.49 15.80 -1.49
CA THR A 24 -7.32 14.86 -0.36
C THR A 24 -8.36 15.08 0.74
N GLY A 25 -8.70 16.33 1.04
CA GLY A 25 -9.76 16.69 1.98
C GLY A 25 -11.14 16.21 1.53
N ALA A 26 -11.46 16.41 0.25
CA ALA A 26 -12.70 15.93 -0.38
C ALA A 26 -12.81 14.41 -0.38
N ALA A 27 -11.72 13.70 -0.71
CA ALA A 27 -11.67 12.24 -0.67
C ALA A 27 -11.88 11.69 0.76
N ALA A 28 -11.26 12.31 1.76
CA ALA A 28 -11.46 11.95 3.17
C ALA A 28 -12.91 12.19 3.63
N ALA A 29 -13.53 13.29 3.22
CA ALA A 29 -14.95 13.56 3.51
C ALA A 29 -15.88 12.55 2.83
N SER A 30 -15.64 12.24 1.56
CA SER A 30 -16.39 11.23 0.81
C SER A 30 -16.31 9.86 1.47
N LYS A 31 -15.12 9.43 1.89
CA LYS A 31 -14.94 8.17 2.61
C LYS A 31 -15.77 8.11 3.90
N ARG A 32 -15.76 9.16 4.71
CA ARG A 32 -16.59 9.24 5.95
C ARG A 32 -18.08 9.16 5.64
N MET A 33 -18.54 9.82 4.58
CA MET A 33 -19.95 9.77 4.18
C MET A 33 -20.35 8.38 3.69
N LYS A 34 -19.46 7.69 2.96
CA LYS A 34 -19.68 6.30 2.53
C LYS A 34 -19.75 5.34 3.72
N GLU A 35 -18.82 5.43 4.66
CA GLU A 35 -18.82 4.62 5.90
C GLU A 35 -20.10 4.85 6.71
N ARG A 36 -20.56 6.11 6.79
CA ARG A 36 -21.85 6.44 7.43
C ARG A 36 -23.04 5.82 6.70
N ALA A 37 -23.06 5.87 5.36
CA ALA A 37 -24.11 5.27 4.56
C ALA A 37 -24.15 3.73 4.73
N GLU A 38 -22.99 3.08 4.70
CA GLU A 38 -22.87 1.63 4.96
C GLU A 38 -23.33 1.26 6.37
N SER A 39 -22.98 2.06 7.37
CA SER A 39 -23.43 1.85 8.76
C SER A 39 -24.95 1.96 8.89
N LEU A 40 -25.57 2.93 8.22
CA LEU A 40 -27.03 3.09 8.20
C LEU A 40 -27.70 1.91 7.47
N ASP A 41 -27.17 1.47 6.33
CA ASP A 41 -27.70 0.32 5.58
C ASP A 41 -27.62 -0.97 6.41
N ASN A 42 -26.50 -1.20 7.10
CA ASN A 42 -26.35 -2.32 8.03
C ASN A 42 -27.35 -2.25 9.19
N ARG A 43 -27.61 -1.05 9.72
CA ARG A 43 -28.60 -0.85 10.78
C ARG A 43 -30.02 -1.14 10.28
N VAL A 44 -30.36 -0.71 9.07
CA VAL A 44 -31.66 -1.01 8.43
C VAL A 44 -31.82 -2.52 8.21
N LYS A 45 -30.79 -3.20 7.69
CA LYS A 45 -30.79 -4.66 7.51
C LYS A 45 -31.03 -5.38 8.84
N TRP A 46 -30.30 -4.98 9.89
CA TRP A 46 -30.46 -5.56 11.22
C TRP A 46 -31.88 -5.33 11.78
N LEU A 47 -32.45 -4.12 11.63
CA LEU A 47 -33.82 -3.83 12.07
C LEU A 47 -34.86 -4.67 11.33
N ARG A 48 -34.70 -4.86 10.01
CA ARG A 48 -35.59 -5.71 9.22
C ARG A 48 -35.51 -7.18 9.63
N GLU A 49 -34.30 -7.68 9.89
CA GLU A 49 -34.10 -9.04 10.37
C GLU A 49 -34.66 -9.25 11.79
N TYR A 50 -34.45 -8.27 12.68
CA TYR A 50 -35.05 -8.27 14.01
C TYR A 50 -36.58 -8.27 13.95
N ALA A 51 -37.17 -7.41 13.12
CA ALA A 51 -38.62 -7.36 12.92
C ALA A 51 -39.15 -8.70 12.39
N LEU A 52 -38.47 -9.32 11.42
CA LEU A 52 -38.81 -10.65 10.92
C LEU A 52 -38.81 -11.70 12.03
N ARG A 53 -37.73 -11.78 12.81
CA ARG A 53 -37.62 -12.74 13.93
C ARG A 53 -38.69 -12.52 14.99
N ALA A 54 -39.02 -11.27 15.31
CA ALA A 54 -40.08 -10.94 16.27
C ALA A 54 -41.48 -11.30 15.74
N MET A 55 -41.75 -11.06 14.46
CA MET A 55 -43.00 -11.44 13.80
C MET A 55 -43.16 -12.97 13.72
N GLU A 56 -42.08 -13.70 13.43
CA GLU A 56 -42.06 -15.17 13.43
C GLU A 56 -42.29 -15.74 14.84
N ALA A 57 -41.64 -15.18 15.86
CA ALA A 57 -41.78 -15.64 17.25
C ALA A 57 -43.19 -15.40 17.83
N THR A 58 -43.88 -14.35 17.38
CA THR A 58 -45.24 -13.98 17.82
C THR A 58 -46.34 -14.52 16.92
N GLY A 59 -46.00 -15.05 15.74
CA GLY A 59 -46.95 -15.55 14.75
C GLY A 59 -47.73 -14.45 14.00
N LEU A 60 -47.35 -13.17 14.12
CA LEU A 60 -47.96 -12.10 13.36
C LEU A 60 -47.46 -12.13 11.91
N GLY A 61 -48.32 -12.56 10.97
CA GLY A 61 -47.99 -12.63 9.54
C GLY A 61 -47.92 -11.27 8.84
N GLU A 62 -48.60 -10.26 9.38
CA GLU A 62 -48.70 -8.91 8.81
C GLU A 62 -48.82 -7.86 9.90
N ILE A 63 -48.07 -6.77 9.77
CA ILE A 63 -48.24 -5.55 10.56
C ILE A 63 -48.53 -4.43 9.56
N SER A 64 -49.74 -3.89 9.60
CA SER A 64 -50.16 -2.74 8.79
C SER A 64 -50.34 -1.52 9.70
N THR A 65 -49.79 -0.39 9.28
CA THR A 65 -50.01 0.94 9.85
C THR A 65 -50.49 1.85 8.72
N ASP A 66 -51.09 3.00 9.04
CA ASP A 66 -51.63 3.94 8.05
C ASP A 66 -50.61 4.41 6.99
N GLU A 67 -49.31 4.38 7.32
CA GLU A 67 -48.23 4.82 6.42
C GLU A 67 -47.48 3.67 5.71
N TRP A 68 -47.49 2.45 6.26
CA TRP A 68 -46.75 1.32 5.68
C TRP A 68 -47.26 -0.03 6.19
N ALA A 69 -47.05 -1.08 5.39
CA ALA A 69 -47.34 -2.47 5.76
C ALA A 69 -46.09 -3.35 5.62
N ALA A 70 -45.78 -4.12 6.66
CA ALA A 70 -44.75 -5.14 6.66
C ALA A 70 -45.40 -6.53 6.66
N LYS A 71 -45.15 -7.30 5.59
CA LYS A 71 -45.61 -8.68 5.44
C LYS A 71 -44.42 -9.62 5.55
N VAL A 72 -44.58 -10.69 6.34
CA VAL A 72 -43.60 -11.78 6.35
C VAL A 72 -43.81 -12.64 5.10
N ALA A 73 -42.99 -12.41 4.07
CA ALA A 73 -42.98 -13.24 2.88
C ALA A 73 -41.99 -14.40 3.07
N LYS A 74 -42.46 -15.63 2.85
CA LYS A 74 -41.57 -16.81 2.80
C LYS A 74 -40.65 -16.68 1.59
N LYS A 75 -39.32 -16.75 1.81
CA LYS A 75 -38.36 -16.83 0.72
C LYS A 75 -38.59 -18.14 -0.07
N PRO A 76 -38.39 -18.15 -1.40
CA PRO A 76 -38.40 -19.39 -2.17
C PRO A 76 -37.34 -20.35 -1.61
N PRO A 77 -37.60 -21.67 -1.61
CA PRO A 77 -36.69 -22.65 -1.02
C PRO A 77 -35.33 -22.60 -1.71
N ALA A 78 -34.28 -22.33 -0.92
CA ALA A 78 -32.90 -22.38 -1.37
C ALA A 78 -32.37 -23.81 -1.18
N VAL A 79 -31.75 -24.38 -2.21
CA VAL A 79 -31.09 -25.69 -2.13
C VAL A 79 -29.73 -25.49 -1.45
N VAL A 80 -29.60 -26.01 -0.23
CA VAL A 80 -28.33 -26.04 0.51
C VAL A 80 -27.69 -27.40 0.26
N ILE A 81 -26.54 -27.41 -0.41
CA ILE A 81 -25.74 -28.61 -0.65
C ILE A 81 -24.72 -28.72 0.49
N ALA A 82 -24.73 -29.84 1.22
CA ALA A 82 -23.76 -30.11 2.28
C ALA A 82 -22.41 -30.61 1.73
N ASP A 83 -21.31 -30.35 2.44
CA ASP A 83 -19.97 -30.80 2.05
C ASP A 83 -19.87 -32.33 2.09
N GLY A 84 -19.50 -32.94 0.96
CA GLY A 84 -19.30 -34.39 0.82
C GLY A 84 -20.34 -35.15 0.01
N ILE A 85 -21.31 -34.47 -0.62
CA ILE A 85 -22.29 -35.11 -1.51
C ILE A 85 -21.80 -35.05 -2.96
N GLU A 86 -21.70 -36.20 -3.61
CA GLU A 86 -21.56 -36.29 -5.07
C GLU A 86 -22.90 -35.92 -5.72
N LEU A 87 -22.98 -34.74 -6.33
CA LEU A 87 -24.15 -34.34 -7.09
C LEU A 87 -24.18 -35.09 -8.43
N PRO A 88 -25.34 -35.63 -8.86
CA PRO A 88 -25.51 -36.14 -10.21
C PRO A 88 -25.13 -35.08 -11.25
N ALA A 89 -24.51 -35.52 -12.36
CA ALA A 89 -24.00 -34.66 -13.43
C ALA A 89 -25.08 -33.75 -14.07
N GLU A 90 -26.36 -34.03 -13.85
CA GLU A 90 -27.49 -33.21 -14.30
C GLU A 90 -27.64 -31.86 -13.56
N TYR A 91 -27.06 -31.72 -12.36
CA TYR A 91 -27.19 -30.50 -11.53
C TYR A 91 -25.90 -29.65 -11.47
N VAL A 92 -24.83 -30.09 -12.14
CA VAL A 92 -23.55 -29.36 -12.20
C VAL A 92 -23.51 -28.48 -13.46
N ARG A 93 -23.77 -27.19 -13.28
CA ARG A 93 -23.56 -26.19 -14.33
C ARG A 93 -22.09 -25.81 -14.43
N THR A 94 -21.32 -26.52 -15.24
CA THR A 94 -19.94 -26.15 -15.57
C THR A 94 -19.95 -24.92 -16.48
N THR A 95 -19.73 -23.73 -15.91
CA THR A 95 -19.65 -22.47 -16.65
C THR A 95 -18.17 -22.16 -16.89
N VAL A 96 -17.65 -22.53 -18.06
CA VAL A 96 -16.27 -22.21 -18.47
C VAL A 96 -16.22 -20.74 -18.87
N LYS A 97 -15.72 -19.87 -17.98
CA LYS A 97 -15.37 -18.48 -18.33
C LYS A 97 -13.98 -18.47 -18.96
N THR A 98 -13.91 -18.41 -20.29
CA THR A 98 -12.68 -18.07 -21.02
C THR A 98 -12.48 -16.56 -20.96
N GLU A 99 -11.76 -16.09 -19.95
CA GLU A 99 -11.24 -14.73 -19.90
C GLU A 99 -9.88 -14.68 -20.62
N PRO A 100 -9.67 -13.72 -21.54
CA PRO A 100 -8.37 -13.54 -22.17
C PRO A 100 -7.35 -13.03 -21.15
N ASP A 101 -6.29 -13.81 -20.92
CA ASP A 101 -5.21 -13.47 -20.01
C ASP A 101 -4.34 -12.35 -20.61
N LYS A 102 -4.61 -11.12 -20.17
CA LYS A 102 -3.90 -9.91 -20.58
C LYS A 102 -2.42 -9.93 -20.17
N ALA A 103 -2.04 -10.71 -19.15
CA ALA A 103 -0.65 -10.83 -18.72
C ALA A 103 0.15 -11.70 -19.70
N ALA A 104 -0.42 -12.83 -20.14
CA ALA A 104 0.17 -13.68 -21.16
C ALA A 104 0.27 -12.95 -22.52
N LEU A 105 -0.77 -12.19 -22.90
CA LEU A 105 -0.73 -11.36 -24.11
C LEU A 105 0.33 -10.26 -24.05
N LYS A 106 0.51 -9.61 -22.89
CA LYS A 106 1.58 -8.61 -22.70
C LYS A 106 2.97 -9.24 -22.81
N ALA A 107 3.16 -10.44 -22.25
CA ALA A 107 4.43 -11.17 -22.36
C ALA A 107 4.71 -11.62 -23.81
N ALA A 108 3.71 -12.17 -24.51
CA ALA A 108 3.82 -12.62 -25.90
C ALA A 108 4.10 -11.45 -26.87
N LEU A 109 3.43 -10.31 -26.69
CA LEU A 109 3.67 -9.10 -27.50
C LEU A 109 5.03 -8.46 -27.20
N THR A 110 5.54 -8.57 -25.97
CA THR A 110 6.89 -8.12 -25.62
C THR A 110 7.97 -9.05 -26.19
N ALA A 111 7.67 -10.35 -26.29
CA ALA A 111 8.53 -11.36 -26.91
C ALA A 111 8.49 -11.37 -28.45
N GLY A 112 7.69 -10.50 -29.08
CA GLY A 112 7.65 -10.31 -30.54
C GLY A 112 6.64 -11.18 -31.29
N ALA A 113 5.72 -11.87 -30.60
CA ALA A 113 4.64 -12.60 -31.25
C ALA A 113 3.53 -11.63 -31.71
N VAL A 114 3.20 -11.62 -33.01
CA VAL A 114 2.15 -10.77 -33.58
C VAL A 114 0.79 -11.43 -33.38
N VAL A 115 -0.02 -10.89 -32.46
CA VAL A 115 -1.43 -11.26 -32.30
C VAL A 115 -2.28 -10.26 -33.08
N PRO A 116 -3.09 -10.69 -34.07
CA PRO A 116 -3.96 -9.79 -34.84
C PRO A 116 -4.93 -9.03 -33.91
N GLY A 117 -4.89 -7.70 -33.95
CA GLY A 117 -5.84 -6.84 -33.22
C GLY A 117 -5.41 -6.33 -31.85
N VAL A 118 -4.18 -6.61 -31.38
CA VAL A 118 -3.67 -6.08 -30.10
C VAL A 118 -2.42 -5.24 -30.33
N SER A 119 -2.48 -3.94 -29.99
CA SER A 119 -1.35 -3.01 -30.06
C SER A 119 -0.94 -2.55 -28.65
N LEU A 120 0.37 -2.52 -28.40
CA LEU A 120 0.94 -1.95 -27.19
C LEU A 120 1.15 -0.44 -27.39
N VAL A 121 0.42 0.40 -26.64
CA VAL A 121 0.60 1.85 -26.64
C VAL A 121 1.39 2.27 -25.40
N ALA A 122 2.60 2.77 -25.60
CA ALA A 122 3.44 3.33 -24.54
C ALA A 122 3.22 4.84 -24.42
N GLY A 123 2.64 5.29 -23.31
CA GLY A 123 2.55 6.72 -22.96
C GLY A 123 3.79 7.17 -22.19
N HIS A 124 4.23 8.41 -22.43
CA HIS A 124 5.29 9.03 -21.65
C HIS A 124 4.67 9.73 -20.43
N ARG A 125 5.20 9.45 -19.23
CA ARG A 125 4.89 10.20 -17.99
C ARG A 125 6.19 10.86 -17.52
N ALA A 126 6.12 12.12 -17.12
CA ALA A 126 7.20 12.76 -16.39
C ALA A 126 7.24 12.15 -14.98
N GLY A 127 8.11 11.16 -14.77
CA GLY A 127 8.41 10.58 -13.48
C GLY A 127 9.90 10.73 -13.19
N ALA A 128 10.24 11.14 -11.98
CA ALA A 128 11.62 11.18 -11.52
C ALA A 128 12.25 9.78 -11.64
N ALA A 129 13.47 9.71 -12.16
CA ALA A 129 14.22 8.48 -12.36
C ALA A 129 14.32 7.69 -11.05
N MET A 130 14.06 6.38 -11.12
CA MET A 130 14.20 5.44 -10.01
C MET A 130 15.69 5.13 -9.78
N THR A 131 16.44 6.14 -9.38
CA THR A 131 17.80 6.00 -8.83
C THR A 131 17.64 5.66 -7.35
N GLU A 132 18.39 4.66 -6.86
CA GLU A 132 18.50 4.19 -5.47
C GLU A 132 17.46 4.74 -4.47
N ARG A 133 16.46 3.93 -4.09
CA ARG A 133 15.32 4.34 -3.23
C ARG A 133 15.69 4.94 -1.86
N THR A 134 16.96 4.94 -1.49
CA THR A 134 17.50 5.54 -0.26
C THR A 134 18.96 5.91 -0.48
N SER A 135 19.32 7.14 -0.15
CA SER A 135 20.69 7.66 -0.19
C SER A 135 21.43 7.50 1.15
N TYR A 136 20.73 7.37 2.28
CA TYR A 136 21.34 7.16 3.60
C TYR A 136 21.78 5.70 3.88
N LEU A 137 21.03 4.74 3.34
CA LEU A 137 21.27 3.30 3.56
C LEU A 137 22.04 2.71 2.39
N THR A 138 23.10 1.95 2.69
CA THR A 138 23.83 1.20 1.66
C THR A 138 23.00 0.01 1.15
N ALA A 139 23.26 -0.45 -0.08
CA ALA A 139 22.55 -1.59 -0.67
C ALA A 139 22.62 -2.87 0.19
N ALA A 140 23.72 -3.08 0.93
CA ALA A 140 23.85 -4.20 1.86
C ALA A 140 22.96 -4.05 3.10
N GLU A 141 22.82 -2.84 3.64
CA GLU A 141 21.94 -2.54 4.78
C GLU A 141 20.46 -2.66 4.37
N VAL A 142 20.10 -2.22 3.15
CA VAL A 142 18.74 -2.38 2.60
C VAL A 142 18.39 -3.86 2.44
N ARG A 143 19.30 -4.69 1.93
CA ARG A 143 19.08 -6.15 1.84
C ARG A 143 18.88 -6.79 3.22
N ALA A 144 19.70 -6.42 4.21
CA ALA A 144 19.55 -6.93 5.57
C ALA A 144 18.24 -6.48 6.24
N ALA A 145 17.76 -5.28 5.92
CA ALA A 145 16.47 -4.77 6.39
C ALA A 145 15.26 -5.53 5.83
N GLN A 146 15.40 -6.32 4.76
CA GLN A 146 14.29 -7.09 4.17
C GLN A 146 13.71 -8.16 5.11
N VAL A 147 14.51 -8.61 6.09
CA VAL A 147 14.11 -9.57 7.13
C VAL A 147 13.19 -8.93 8.18
N LEU A 148 13.21 -7.59 8.30
CA LEU A 148 12.32 -6.86 9.21
C LEU A 148 10.89 -6.80 8.65
N HIS A 149 9.95 -6.38 9.50
CA HIS A 149 8.54 -6.29 9.10
C HIS A 149 8.35 -5.36 7.89
N GLN A 150 7.49 -5.78 6.96
CA GLN A 150 7.21 -5.07 5.70
C GLN A 150 5.93 -4.22 5.74
N ARG A 151 5.29 -4.12 6.92
CA ARG A 151 4.06 -3.33 7.11
C ARG A 151 4.20 -1.87 6.66
N ALA A 152 5.37 -1.29 6.88
CA ALA A 152 5.69 0.10 6.58
C ALA A 152 7.02 0.16 5.82
N PRO A 153 7.24 1.17 4.96
CA PRO A 153 8.47 1.31 4.19
C PRO A 153 9.70 1.45 5.10
N TYR A 154 10.89 1.08 4.60
CA TYR A 154 12.13 1.17 5.39
C TYR A 154 12.63 2.60 5.54
N ALA A 155 12.38 3.43 4.52
CA ALA A 155 12.69 4.84 4.51
C ALA A 155 11.68 5.61 3.65
N LEU A 156 11.56 6.89 3.94
CA LEU A 156 10.73 7.86 3.23
C LEU A 156 11.68 8.93 2.66
N THR A 157 11.76 9.03 1.35
CA THR A 157 12.62 9.99 0.65
C THR A 157 11.88 11.28 0.33
N ASN A 158 12.64 12.35 0.07
CA ASN A 158 12.09 13.66 -0.34
C ASN A 158 11.13 14.22 0.71
N VAL A 159 11.54 14.12 1.98
CA VAL A 159 10.72 14.49 3.13
C VAL A 159 10.32 15.96 3.06
N SER A 160 11.23 16.82 2.61
CA SER A 160 11.01 18.26 2.43
C SER A 160 9.84 18.63 1.50
N CYS A 161 9.59 17.83 0.47
CA CYS A 161 8.54 18.08 -0.51
C CYS A 161 7.32 17.16 -0.33
N SER A 162 7.21 16.47 0.81
CA SER A 162 6.14 15.52 1.06
C SER A 162 5.29 15.91 2.28
N PHE A 163 4.20 15.16 2.48
CA PHE A 163 3.40 15.22 3.71
C PHE A 163 4.23 15.02 4.99
N PHE A 164 5.42 14.42 4.88
CA PHE A 164 6.32 14.15 6.00
C PHE A 164 7.22 15.35 6.38
N ASN A 165 7.07 16.53 5.76
CA ASN A 165 7.89 17.73 6.03
C ASN A 165 7.98 18.09 7.52
N VAL A 166 6.94 17.80 8.32
CA VAL A 166 6.91 17.99 9.78
C VAL A 166 8.15 17.37 10.46
N ALA A 167 8.67 16.24 9.97
CA ALA A 167 9.87 15.61 10.52
C ALA A 167 11.13 16.49 10.45
N ARG A 168 11.18 17.48 9.54
CA ARG A 168 12.29 18.43 9.44
C ARG A 168 12.38 19.36 10.64
N HIS A 169 11.22 19.71 11.19
CA HIS A 169 11.11 20.61 12.35
C HIS A 169 11.26 19.85 13.67
N TYR A 170 10.71 18.64 13.75
CA TYR A 170 10.68 17.84 14.98
C TYR A 170 11.78 16.76 15.05
N GLY A 171 12.51 16.52 13.97
CA GLY A 171 13.59 15.53 13.89
C GLY A 171 13.13 14.07 13.77
N ALA A 172 11.83 13.79 13.93
CA ALA A 172 11.26 12.46 13.86
C ALA A 172 9.78 12.50 13.44
N LEU A 173 9.25 11.34 13.01
CA LEU A 173 7.82 11.15 12.72
C LEU A 173 7.38 9.74 13.10
N THR A 174 6.07 9.56 13.26
CA THR A 174 5.46 8.22 13.39
C THR A 174 4.55 7.96 12.19
N PHE A 175 4.77 6.86 11.48
CA PHE A 175 3.97 6.47 10.31
C PHE A 175 3.63 4.98 10.36
N GLN A 176 2.34 4.65 10.20
CA GLN A 176 1.82 3.28 10.28
C GLN A 176 2.26 2.52 11.56
N GLY A 177 2.29 3.24 12.69
CA GLY A 177 2.70 2.70 13.99
C GLY A 177 4.19 2.39 14.11
N CYS A 178 5.03 2.93 13.22
CA CYS A 178 6.48 2.80 13.26
C CYS A 178 7.12 4.19 13.40
N SER A 179 8.16 4.28 14.21
CA SER A 179 8.93 5.52 14.42
C SER A 179 10.03 5.65 13.37
N TYR A 180 10.20 6.87 12.87
CA TYR A 180 11.23 7.23 11.89
C TYR A 180 12.00 8.45 12.39
N THR A 181 13.30 8.42 12.18
CA THR A 181 14.20 9.53 12.47
C THR A 181 14.56 10.24 11.17
N TYR A 182 14.52 11.57 11.16
CA TYR A 182 14.87 12.40 10.01
C TYR A 182 16.38 12.57 9.89
N MET A 183 16.89 12.43 8.67
CA MET A 183 18.30 12.62 8.29
C MET A 183 18.42 13.89 7.44
N PRO A 184 18.85 15.03 8.01
CA PRO A 184 18.87 16.31 7.30
C PRO A 184 19.79 16.35 6.07
N GLU A 185 20.90 15.61 6.09
CA GLU A 185 21.89 15.60 5.01
C GLU A 185 21.36 14.98 3.71
N HIS A 186 20.43 14.02 3.84
CA HIS A 186 19.91 13.22 2.74
C HIS A 186 18.47 13.58 2.37
N ASP A 187 17.78 14.37 3.20
CA ASP A 187 16.35 14.66 3.11
C ASP A 187 15.49 13.37 3.12
N GLU A 188 15.80 12.47 4.05
CA GLU A 188 15.14 11.17 4.21
C GLU A 188 14.76 10.89 5.67
N CYS A 189 13.66 10.18 5.87
CA CYS A 189 13.28 9.62 7.17
C CYS A 189 13.51 8.11 7.15
N VAL A 190 14.27 7.59 8.10
CA VAL A 190 14.60 6.16 8.18
C VAL A 190 13.97 5.55 9.43
N ARG A 191 13.41 4.35 9.31
CA ARG A 191 12.73 3.66 10.41
C ARG A 191 13.71 3.27 11.52
N ASP A 192 13.32 3.41 12.78
CA ASP A 192 14.24 3.28 13.92
C ASP A 192 14.82 1.86 14.10
N ASP A 193 14.05 0.82 13.79
CA ASP A 193 14.51 -0.57 13.80
C ASP A 193 15.55 -0.84 12.70
N VAL A 194 15.37 -0.24 11.53
CA VAL A 194 16.34 -0.27 10.41
C VAL A 194 17.62 0.48 10.82
N LEU A 195 17.52 1.62 11.49
CA LEU A 195 18.68 2.35 12.02
C LEU A 195 19.45 1.55 13.08
N ARG A 196 18.75 0.85 13.98
CA ARG A 196 19.36 -0.06 14.96
C ARG A 196 20.10 -1.21 14.27
N LEU A 197 19.53 -1.75 13.20
CA LEU A 197 20.18 -2.79 12.40
C LEU A 197 21.41 -2.25 11.67
N ALA A 198 21.30 -1.10 11.00
CA ALA A 198 22.41 -0.45 10.29
C ALA A 198 23.56 -0.08 11.24
N THR A 199 23.27 0.53 12.39
CA THR A 199 24.31 0.86 13.40
C THR A 199 25.01 -0.39 13.94
N ARG A 200 24.28 -1.49 14.17
CA ARG A 200 24.87 -2.78 14.52
C ARG A 200 25.80 -3.30 13.42
N MET A 201 25.37 -3.26 12.16
CA MET A 201 26.18 -3.68 11.01
C MET A 201 27.43 -2.83 10.85
N ARG A 202 27.32 -1.50 10.97
CA ARG A 202 28.46 -0.56 10.91
C ARG A 202 29.48 -0.83 12.01
N ARG A 203 29.02 -1.11 13.24
CA ARG A 203 29.91 -1.50 14.37
C ARG A 203 30.62 -2.83 14.13
N LEU A 204 29.91 -3.84 13.62
CA LEU A 204 30.52 -5.13 13.29
C LEU A 204 31.54 -5.00 12.16
N LYS A 205 31.23 -4.21 11.13
CA LYS A 205 32.13 -3.91 10.01
C LYS A 205 33.39 -3.18 10.50
N ALA A 206 33.24 -2.19 11.39
CA ALA A 206 34.37 -1.49 11.99
C ALA A 206 35.26 -2.43 12.81
N LYS A 207 34.66 -3.31 13.64
CA LYS A 207 35.40 -4.32 14.41
C LYS A 207 36.16 -5.29 13.51
N ALA A 208 35.52 -5.77 12.44
CA ALA A 208 36.14 -6.66 11.46
C ALA A 208 37.30 -5.96 10.72
N ALA A 209 37.16 -4.68 10.37
CA ALA A 209 38.22 -3.91 9.71
C ALA A 209 39.45 -3.73 10.62
N VAL A 210 39.25 -3.45 11.91
CA VAL A 210 40.34 -3.36 12.90
C VAL A 210 41.05 -4.71 13.05
N GLN A 211 40.30 -5.81 13.12
CA GLN A 211 40.88 -7.15 13.20
C GLN A 211 41.69 -7.50 11.95
N GLN A 212 41.17 -7.19 10.75
CA GLN A 212 41.89 -7.38 9.49
C GLN A 212 43.14 -6.50 9.39
N GLN A 213 43.12 -5.28 9.94
CA GLN A 213 44.30 -4.41 10.00
C GLN A 213 45.35 -4.96 10.96
N ALA A 214 44.94 -5.48 12.13
CA ALA A 214 45.85 -6.12 13.08
C ALA A 214 46.48 -7.40 12.51
N GLU A 215 45.68 -8.25 11.85
CA GLU A 215 46.17 -9.45 11.15
C GLU A 215 47.15 -9.10 10.02
N LYS A 216 46.87 -8.05 9.24
CA LYS A 216 47.78 -7.55 8.20
C LYS A 216 49.07 -6.95 8.79
N GLN A 217 49.02 -6.26 9.92
CA GLN A 217 50.22 -5.74 10.60
C GLN A 217 51.08 -6.85 11.21
N MET A 218 50.48 -7.92 11.72
CA MET A 218 51.23 -9.11 12.20
C MET A 218 51.79 -9.97 11.05
N ALA A 219 51.28 -9.81 9.83
CA ALA A 219 51.72 -10.56 8.65
C ALA A 219 52.82 -9.87 7.83
N LEU A 220 53.29 -8.67 8.22
CA LEU A 220 54.48 -8.06 7.62
C LEU A 220 55.74 -8.79 8.11
N PRO A 221 56.52 -9.45 7.24
CA PRO A 221 57.79 -10.05 7.63
C PRO A 221 58.75 -8.93 8.03
N MET A 222 59.37 -9.09 9.20
CA MET A 222 60.48 -8.25 9.66
C MET A 222 61.59 -8.35 8.61
N GLU A 223 61.76 -7.32 7.78
CA GLU A 223 62.91 -7.24 6.89
C GLU A 223 64.18 -7.12 7.76
N ASP A 224 65.02 -8.15 7.64
CA ASP A 224 66.32 -8.28 8.27
C ASP A 224 67.17 -7.03 7.99
N LYS A 225 67.47 -6.27 9.03
CA LYS A 225 68.58 -5.31 9.02
C LYS A 225 69.88 -6.12 9.02
N THR A 226 70.51 -6.23 7.85
CA THR A 226 71.94 -6.54 7.71
C THR A 226 72.61 -5.48 6.87
#